data_AF-A0A0S9EAF1-F1
#
_entry.id   AF-A0A0S9EAF1-F1
#
_cell.length_a   1.000
_cell.length_b   1.000
_cell.length_c   1.000
_cell.angle_alpha   90.00
_cell.angle_beta   90.00
_cell.angle_gamma   90.00
#
_symmetry.space_group_name_H-M   'P 1'
#
loop_
_entity.id
_entity.type
_entity.pdbx_description
1 polymer ?
#
loop_
_entity_poly.entity_id
_entity_poly.type
_entity_poly.pdbx_seq_one_letter_code
_entity_poly.pdbx_strand_id
1 'polypeptide(L)'
;MMTGQSSAMNARSRRSIIGRKRQEPDISASHPKEAFLRPSDQLVDLAKRAEHRLSVVFDAPEVLPFAAKAIVLIGSFPAMREDFEREFKTMRAYAPREFVQVCMHALRWPELRSFFEQQSRLAIAQNDWPAIADYGKYLDAFEDDWEDAGTFYCRYFVESAND
;
A
#
# COMPACT_ATOMS: atom_id res chain seq x y z
N MET A 1 -66.40 62.61 -1.17
CA MET A 1 -66.93 63.51 -0.13
C MET A 1 -66.65 62.87 1.23
N MET A 2 -66.09 63.69 2.14
CA MET A 2 -65.96 63.62 3.62
C MET A 2 -66.50 62.35 4.34
N THR A 3 -65.87 61.76 5.36
CA THR A 3 -65.15 62.25 6.58
C THR A 3 -64.26 61.09 7.14
N GLY A 4 -63.04 61.29 7.66
CA GLY A 4 -62.68 61.69 9.05
C GLY A 4 -62.91 60.53 10.05
N GLN A 5 -62.06 60.07 10.99
CA GLN A 5 -60.82 60.48 11.69
C GLN A 5 -60.15 59.16 12.19
N SER A 6 -58.84 58.90 12.09
CA SER A 6 -57.65 59.35 12.85
C SER A 6 -57.56 58.94 14.34
N SER A 7 -56.56 58.07 14.59
CA SER A 7 -55.63 58.00 15.75
C SER A 7 -56.18 57.62 17.14
N ALA A 8 -55.47 56.86 18.00
CA ALA A 8 -54.02 56.83 18.18
C ALA A 8 -53.53 55.55 18.91
N MET A 9 -52.27 55.17 18.61
CA MET A 9 -51.16 54.85 19.55
C MET A 9 -51.33 53.65 20.50
N ASN A 10 -50.33 52.83 20.87
CA ASN A 10 -48.89 52.62 20.64
C ASN A 10 -48.64 51.29 21.42
N ALA A 11 -47.85 50.29 21.04
CA ALA A 11 -46.39 50.31 21.08
C ALA A 11 -45.85 48.87 20.87
N ARG A 12 -44.74 48.75 20.11
CA ARG A 12 -43.65 47.73 20.16
C ARG A 12 -44.06 46.26 19.99
N SER A 13 -43.81 45.53 18.88
CA SER A 13 -42.64 45.35 18.00
C SER A 13 -41.35 44.82 18.66
N ARG A 14 -41.08 43.52 18.46
CA ARG A 14 -39.81 42.84 18.04
C ARG A 14 -39.88 41.36 18.48
N ARG A 15 -40.06 40.37 17.58
CA ARG A 15 -39.10 39.65 16.71
C ARG A 15 -38.09 38.72 17.42
N SER A 16 -37.79 37.62 16.71
CA SER A 16 -36.85 36.51 16.96
C SER A 16 -37.43 35.35 17.77
N ILE A 17 -37.80 34.20 17.19
CA ILE A 17 -36.99 33.22 16.43
C ILE A 17 -35.66 32.95 17.14
N ILE A 18 -35.52 31.74 17.71
CA ILE A 18 -34.35 30.84 17.70
C ILE A 18 -34.53 29.81 18.84
N GLY A 19 -34.32 28.52 18.54
CA GLY A 19 -33.93 27.55 19.57
C GLY A 19 -34.77 26.28 19.72
N ARG A 20 -35.02 25.52 18.64
CA ARG A 20 -35.25 24.06 18.75
C ARG A 20 -34.05 23.45 19.49
N LYS A 21 -34.19 23.00 20.73
CA LYS A 21 -33.25 22.02 21.30
C LYS A 21 -33.53 20.66 20.63
N ARG A 22 -32.89 20.43 19.49
CA ARG A 22 -32.60 19.07 19.02
C ARG A 22 -31.51 18.52 19.94
N GLN A 23 -31.80 17.40 20.58
CA GLN A 23 -30.79 16.56 21.21
C GLN A 23 -30.40 15.51 20.16
N GLU A 24 -29.25 15.69 19.56
CA GLU A 24 -28.45 14.68 18.86
C GLU A 24 -26.98 15.06 19.10
N PRO A 25 -26.03 14.12 19.00
CA PRO A 25 -25.83 12.95 19.85
C PRO A 25 -24.47 13.07 20.55
N ASP A 26 -24.35 12.64 21.81
CA ASP A 26 -23.02 12.44 22.41
C ASP A 26 -22.82 10.94 22.66
N ILE A 27 -22.38 10.26 21.60
CA ILE A 27 -21.55 9.07 21.76
C ILE A 27 -20.29 9.36 20.96
N SER A 28 -19.42 10.12 21.60
CA SER A 28 -18.02 9.76 21.80
C SER A 28 -17.43 8.90 20.68
N ALA A 29 -16.73 9.58 19.78
CA ALA A 29 -15.54 9.10 19.09
C ALA A 29 -15.59 7.63 18.62
N SER A 30 -16.26 7.40 17.50
CA SER A 30 -15.78 6.41 16.54
C SER A 30 -14.42 6.88 16.01
N HIS A 31 -13.37 6.76 16.83
CA HIS A 31 -12.05 6.47 16.30
C HIS A 31 -12.26 5.30 15.34
N PRO A 32 -11.79 5.35 14.09
CA PRO A 32 -11.72 4.14 13.31
C PRO A 32 -10.92 3.17 14.16
N LYS A 33 -11.51 2.02 14.48
CA LYS A 33 -10.78 0.90 15.05
C LYS A 33 -9.55 0.77 14.16
N GLU A 34 -8.37 1.05 14.69
CA GLU A 34 -7.16 0.36 14.25
C GLU A 34 -7.47 -1.11 14.52
N ALA A 35 -8.24 -1.72 13.62
CA ALA A 35 -8.30 -3.15 13.49
C ALA A 35 -6.83 -3.52 13.36
N PHE A 36 -6.30 -4.29 14.31
CA PHE A 36 -4.96 -4.83 14.25
C PHE A 36 -4.78 -5.43 12.85
N LEU A 37 -4.17 -4.65 11.94
CA LEU A 37 -3.96 -5.08 10.58
C LEU A 37 -3.08 -6.30 10.70
N ARG A 38 -3.53 -7.42 10.12
CA ARG A 38 -2.71 -8.63 10.16
C ARG A 38 -1.36 -8.29 9.52
N PRO A 39 -0.25 -8.87 9.98
CA PRO A 39 1.05 -8.63 9.36
C PRO A 39 1.04 -8.81 7.83
N SER A 40 0.26 -9.77 7.30
CA SER A 40 0.05 -9.92 5.85
C SER A 40 -0.58 -8.68 5.20
N ASP A 41 -1.55 -8.04 5.86
CA ASP A 41 -2.23 -6.85 5.35
C ASP A 41 -1.27 -5.64 5.34
N GLN A 42 -0.39 -5.56 6.34
CA GLN A 42 0.66 -4.54 6.41
C GLN A 42 1.70 -4.74 5.29
N LEU A 43 2.06 -5.98 4.97
CA LEU A 43 2.90 -6.29 3.82
C LEU A 43 2.25 -5.81 2.51
N VAL A 44 0.96 -6.06 2.34
CA VAL A 44 0.19 -5.59 1.16
C VAL A 44 0.17 -4.06 1.09
N ASP A 45 -0.02 -3.36 2.21
CA ASP A 45 0.05 -1.90 2.27
C ASP A 45 1.42 -1.37 1.83
N LEU A 46 2.51 -1.97 2.33
CA LEU A 46 3.87 -1.60 1.93
C LEU A 46 4.10 -1.77 0.42
N ALA A 47 3.62 -2.87 -0.16
CA ALA A 47 3.73 -3.13 -1.59
C ALA A 47 2.97 -2.08 -2.43
N LYS A 48 1.74 -1.73 -2.04
CA LYS A 48 0.93 -0.70 -2.72
C LYS A 48 1.53 0.69 -2.60
N ARG A 49 2.14 1.00 -1.45
CA ARG A 49 2.84 2.28 -1.25
C ARG A 49 4.12 2.37 -2.06
N ALA A 50 4.83 1.25 -2.23
CA ALA A 50 5.97 1.17 -3.14
C ALA A 50 5.53 1.42 -4.59
N GLU A 51 4.43 0.80 -5.04
CA GLU A 51 3.84 1.04 -6.37
C GLU A 51 3.52 2.52 -6.57
N HIS A 52 2.79 3.11 -5.62
CA HIS A 52 2.43 4.51 -5.69
C HIS A 52 3.66 5.41 -5.74
N ARG A 53 4.68 5.15 -4.92
CA ARG A 53 5.92 5.92 -4.93
C ARG A 53 6.62 5.82 -6.29
N LEU A 54 6.80 4.60 -6.81
CA LEU A 54 7.48 4.36 -8.07
C LEU A 54 6.75 5.02 -9.25
N SER A 55 5.41 5.04 -9.24
CA SER A 55 4.59 5.72 -10.24
C SER A 55 4.77 7.25 -10.31
N VAL A 56 5.35 7.85 -9.26
CA VAL A 56 5.61 9.30 -9.18
C VAL A 56 7.05 9.62 -9.56
N VAL A 57 8.01 8.83 -9.07
CA VAL A 57 9.45 9.13 -9.18
C VAL A 57 10.14 8.41 -10.33
N PHE A 58 9.57 7.30 -10.80
CA PHE A 58 10.13 6.45 -11.86
C PHE A 58 11.58 6.01 -11.63
N ASP A 59 11.97 5.84 -10.35
CA ASP A 59 13.31 5.47 -9.93
C ASP A 59 13.27 4.20 -9.08
N ALA A 60 13.84 3.10 -9.60
CA ALA A 60 13.75 1.77 -9.02
C ALA A 60 14.21 1.68 -7.54
N PRO A 61 15.28 2.36 -7.10
CA PRO A 61 15.74 2.31 -5.71
C PRO A 61 14.75 2.86 -4.68
N GLU A 62 13.76 3.64 -5.11
CA GLU A 62 12.75 4.21 -4.22
C GLU A 62 11.82 3.15 -3.61
N VAL A 63 11.87 1.90 -4.10
CA VAL A 63 11.17 0.77 -3.47
C VAL A 63 11.90 0.25 -2.21
N LEU A 64 13.20 0.51 -2.06
CA LEU A 64 14.04 -0.08 -1.01
C LEU A 64 13.55 0.23 0.42
N PRO A 65 13.12 1.46 0.76
CA PRO A 65 12.60 1.74 2.11
C PRO A 65 11.35 0.92 2.45
N PHE A 66 10.55 0.56 1.45
CA PHE A 66 9.35 -0.27 1.64
C PHE A 66 9.73 -1.75 1.74
N ALA A 67 10.63 -2.22 0.87
CA ALA A 67 11.12 -3.60 0.90
C ALA A 67 11.87 -3.92 2.22
N ALA A 68 12.72 -3.02 2.70
CA ALA A 68 13.41 -3.17 3.99
C ALA A 68 12.42 -3.29 5.16
N LYS A 69 11.37 -2.46 5.19
CA LYS A 69 10.30 -2.56 6.19
C LYS A 69 9.54 -3.88 6.08
N ALA A 70 9.27 -4.35 4.86
CA ALA A 70 8.59 -5.62 4.62
C ALA A 70 9.42 -6.80 5.14
N ILE A 71 10.74 -6.81 4.87
CA ILE A 71 11.65 -7.84 5.36
C ILE A 71 11.69 -7.87 6.89
N VAL A 72 11.79 -6.71 7.55
CA VAL A 72 11.75 -6.61 9.03
C VAL A 72 10.41 -7.09 9.59
N LEU A 73 9.29 -6.69 8.96
CA LEU A 73 7.95 -7.14 9.34
C LEU A 73 7.85 -8.67 9.25
N ILE A 74 8.26 -9.26 8.13
CA ILE A 74 8.21 -10.72 7.92
C ILE A 74 9.08 -11.45 8.96
N GLY A 75 10.29 -10.95 9.20
CA GLY A 75 11.21 -11.50 10.21
C GLY A 75 10.66 -11.44 11.63
N SER A 76 9.76 -10.49 11.92
CA SER A 76 9.11 -10.35 13.23
C SER A 76 7.95 -11.34 13.44
N PHE A 77 7.45 -11.98 12.37
CA PHE A 77 6.31 -12.90 12.42
C PHE A 77 6.59 -14.21 11.65
N PRO A 78 7.63 -15.00 12.01
CA PRO A 78 8.03 -16.19 11.25
C PRO A 78 6.95 -17.28 11.21
N ALA A 79 6.11 -17.37 12.25
CA ALA A 79 4.98 -18.31 12.29
C ALA A 79 3.91 -18.03 11.21
N MET A 80 3.93 -16.84 10.59
CA MET A 80 3.00 -16.45 9.53
C MET A 80 3.62 -16.57 8.12
N ARG A 81 4.74 -17.30 7.96
CA ARG A 81 5.44 -17.45 6.67
C ARG A 81 4.49 -17.85 5.54
N GLU A 82 3.62 -18.83 5.74
CA GLU A 82 2.68 -19.29 4.72
C GLU A 82 1.70 -18.20 4.25
N ASP A 83 1.29 -17.32 5.17
CA ASP A 83 0.42 -16.18 4.85
C ASP A 83 1.15 -15.16 4.00
N PHE A 84 2.40 -14.83 4.34
CA PHE A 84 3.22 -13.92 3.53
C PHE A 84 3.54 -14.51 2.15
N GLU A 85 3.86 -15.80 2.09
CA GLU A 85 4.13 -16.49 0.82
C GLU A 85 2.92 -16.41 -0.11
N ARG A 86 1.71 -16.60 0.43
CA ARG A 86 0.47 -16.46 -0.32
C ARG A 86 0.29 -15.05 -0.89
N GLU A 87 0.63 -14.01 -0.13
CA GLU A 87 0.58 -12.63 -0.63
C GLU A 87 1.57 -12.43 -1.79
N PHE A 88 2.85 -12.85 -1.63
CA PHE A 88 3.85 -12.73 -2.69
C PHE A 88 3.44 -13.38 -4.02
N LYS A 89 2.75 -14.53 -3.98
CA LYS A 89 2.22 -15.21 -5.17
C LYS A 89 1.20 -14.39 -5.94
N THR A 90 0.55 -13.41 -5.30
CA THR A 90 -0.48 -12.55 -5.91
C THR A 90 0.01 -11.14 -6.26
N MET A 91 1.14 -10.72 -5.68
CA MET A 91 1.64 -9.34 -5.76
C MET A 91 1.93 -8.84 -7.17
N ARG A 92 2.20 -9.73 -8.13
CA ARG A 92 2.40 -9.34 -9.55
C ARG A 92 1.27 -8.49 -10.12
N ALA A 93 0.07 -8.57 -9.56
CA ALA A 93 -1.09 -7.82 -10.02
C ALA A 93 -1.12 -6.36 -9.54
N TYR A 94 -0.34 -5.97 -8.52
CA TYR A 94 -0.49 -4.66 -7.87
C TYR A 94 0.78 -4.06 -7.25
N ALA A 95 1.84 -4.84 -7.09
CA ALA A 95 3.11 -4.39 -6.53
C ALA A 95 4.11 -4.13 -7.66
N PRO A 96 5.07 -3.20 -7.47
CA PRO A 96 6.13 -3.03 -8.43
C PRO A 96 7.01 -4.28 -8.38
N ARG A 97 7.46 -4.74 -9.54
CA ARG A 97 8.30 -5.94 -9.67
C ARG A 97 9.54 -5.84 -8.79
N GLU A 98 10.14 -4.66 -8.75
CA GLU A 98 11.36 -4.33 -8.02
C GLU A 98 11.19 -4.58 -6.51
N PHE A 99 10.03 -4.24 -5.93
CA PHE A 99 9.74 -4.51 -4.52
C PHE A 99 9.73 -6.02 -4.23
N VAL A 100 9.07 -6.78 -5.11
CA VAL A 100 8.94 -8.23 -4.98
C VAL A 100 10.30 -8.91 -5.15
N GLN A 101 11.09 -8.50 -6.14
CA GLN A 101 12.45 -9.01 -6.38
C GLN A 101 13.36 -8.78 -5.17
N VAL A 102 13.41 -7.55 -4.62
CA VAL A 102 14.24 -7.24 -3.44
C VAL A 102 13.84 -8.10 -2.23
N CYS A 103 12.54 -8.23 -1.97
CA CYS A 103 12.07 -9.07 -0.86
C CYS A 103 12.44 -10.54 -1.07
N MET A 104 12.23 -11.08 -2.27
CA MET A 104 12.54 -12.47 -2.59
C MET A 104 14.04 -12.77 -2.51
N HIS A 105 14.87 -11.86 -3.01
CA HIS A 105 16.32 -11.95 -2.92
C HIS A 105 16.80 -11.98 -1.47
N ALA A 106 16.21 -11.16 -0.60
CA ALA A 106 16.57 -11.13 0.82
C ALA A 106 16.07 -12.37 1.59
N LEU A 107 14.86 -12.85 1.28
CA LEU A 107 14.21 -13.94 2.02
C LEU A 107 14.65 -15.34 1.55
N ARG A 108 15.01 -15.49 0.27
CA ARG A 108 15.44 -16.75 -0.37
C ARG A 108 14.52 -17.95 -0.08
N TRP A 109 13.21 -17.74 -0.08
CA TRP A 109 12.24 -18.82 0.16
C TRP A 109 12.14 -19.77 -1.05
N PRO A 110 12.50 -21.06 -0.90
CA PRO A 110 12.48 -22.03 -2.01
C PRO A 110 11.10 -22.23 -2.62
N GLU A 111 10.05 -22.07 -1.83
CA GLU A 111 8.66 -22.24 -2.26
C GLU A 111 8.23 -21.13 -3.23
N LEU A 112 8.71 -19.90 -3.02
CA LEU A 112 8.50 -18.80 -3.96
C LEU A 112 9.26 -19.06 -5.26
N ARG A 113 10.53 -19.50 -5.20
CA ARG A 113 11.29 -19.89 -6.39
C ARG A 113 10.55 -20.95 -7.20
N SER A 114 10.13 -22.03 -6.53
CA SER A 114 9.41 -23.15 -7.15
C SER A 114 8.10 -22.69 -7.81
N PHE A 115 7.39 -21.77 -7.19
CA PHE A 115 6.18 -21.17 -7.75
C PHE A 115 6.49 -20.41 -9.05
N PHE A 116 7.46 -19.49 -9.06
CA PHE A 116 7.81 -18.72 -10.25
C PHE A 116 8.37 -19.60 -11.38
N GLU A 117 9.14 -20.64 -11.05
CA GLU A 117 9.60 -21.63 -12.04
C GLU A 117 8.42 -22.38 -12.68
N GLN A 118 7.41 -22.76 -11.88
CA GLN A 118 6.21 -23.41 -12.40
C GLN A 118 5.42 -22.47 -13.31
N GLN A 119 5.25 -21.20 -12.91
CA GLN A 119 4.56 -20.22 -13.75
C GLN A 119 5.30 -19.94 -15.06
N SER A 120 6.64 -19.87 -15.02
CA SER A 120 7.48 -19.76 -16.22
C SER A 120 7.30 -20.96 -17.16
N ARG A 121 7.32 -22.20 -16.64
CA ARG A 121 7.06 -23.41 -17.43
C ARG A 121 5.68 -23.40 -18.08
N LEU A 122 4.66 -22.92 -17.38
CA LEU A 122 3.30 -22.77 -17.93
C LEU A 122 3.26 -21.74 -19.06
N ALA A 123 3.93 -20.60 -18.90
CA ALA A 123 4.03 -19.57 -19.93
C ALA A 123 4.73 -20.11 -21.19
N ILE A 124 5.80 -20.90 -21.03
CA ILE A 124 6.47 -21.60 -22.15
C ILE A 124 5.49 -22.53 -22.87
N ALA A 125 4.77 -23.38 -22.12
CA ALA A 125 3.80 -24.32 -22.72
C ALA A 125 2.67 -23.61 -23.50
N GLN A 126 2.35 -22.38 -23.11
CA GLN A 126 1.32 -21.54 -23.74
C GLN A 126 1.87 -20.62 -24.85
N ASN A 127 3.18 -20.60 -25.07
CA ASN A 127 3.88 -19.64 -25.94
C ASN A 127 3.62 -18.17 -25.55
N ASP A 128 3.47 -17.88 -24.26
CA ASP A 128 3.28 -16.53 -23.73
C ASP A 128 4.65 -15.85 -23.50
N TRP A 129 5.23 -15.32 -24.58
CA TRP A 129 6.54 -14.66 -24.54
C TRP A 129 6.64 -13.50 -23.53
N PRO A 130 5.64 -12.59 -23.45
CA PRO A 130 5.64 -11.56 -22.42
C PRO A 130 5.71 -12.12 -20.99
N ALA A 131 4.93 -13.16 -20.68
CA ALA A 131 4.95 -13.75 -19.36
C ALA A 131 6.26 -14.48 -19.07
N ILE A 132 6.87 -15.16 -20.05
CA ILE A 132 8.19 -15.79 -19.91
C ILE A 132 9.23 -14.73 -19.51
N ALA A 133 9.26 -13.60 -20.22
CA ALA A 133 10.20 -12.51 -19.93
C ALA A 133 9.93 -11.88 -18.55
N ASP A 134 8.68 -11.74 -18.14
CA ASP A 134 8.34 -11.20 -16.83
C ASP A 134 8.72 -12.16 -15.69
N TYR A 135 8.38 -13.45 -15.80
CA TYR A 135 8.75 -14.46 -14.80
C TYR A 135 10.26 -14.66 -14.69
N GLY A 136 11.00 -14.56 -15.80
CA GLY A 136 12.47 -14.60 -15.80
C GLY A 136 13.06 -13.60 -14.82
N LYS A 137 12.58 -12.35 -14.83
CA LYS A 137 13.07 -11.30 -13.93
C LYS A 137 12.87 -11.62 -12.44
N TYR A 138 11.78 -12.28 -12.07
CA TYR A 138 11.58 -12.72 -10.67
C TYR A 138 12.52 -13.85 -10.29
N LEU A 139 12.86 -14.73 -11.25
CA LEU A 139 13.80 -15.83 -11.04
C LEU A 139 15.23 -15.33 -10.93
N ASP A 140 15.62 -14.31 -11.71
CA ASP A 140 16.95 -13.69 -11.64
C ASP A 140 17.26 -13.14 -10.24
N ALA A 141 16.24 -12.68 -9.50
CA ALA A 141 16.39 -12.20 -8.13
C ALA A 141 16.81 -13.31 -7.13
N PHE A 142 16.69 -14.60 -7.48
CA PHE A 142 17.21 -15.71 -6.68
C PHE A 142 18.65 -16.08 -7.00
N GLU A 143 19.28 -15.45 -7.99
CA GLU A 143 20.69 -15.67 -8.26
C GLU A 143 21.56 -14.88 -7.27
N ASP A 144 22.74 -15.41 -6.94
CA ASP A 144 23.63 -14.82 -5.94
C ASP A 144 24.29 -13.54 -6.44
N ASP A 145 24.50 -13.44 -7.75
CA ASP A 145 25.10 -12.33 -8.46
C ASP A 145 24.07 -11.41 -9.12
N TRP A 146 22.79 -11.47 -8.71
CA TRP A 146 21.64 -10.74 -9.29
C TRP A 146 22.05 -9.37 -9.89
N GLU A 147 22.34 -9.36 -11.19
CA GLU A 147 23.08 -8.27 -11.83
C GLU A 147 22.30 -6.95 -11.83
N ASP A 148 20.97 -7.05 -11.94
CA ASP A 148 20.06 -5.91 -11.82
C ASP A 148 20.23 -5.22 -10.47
N ALA A 149 20.50 -5.94 -9.38
CA ALA A 149 20.75 -5.30 -8.10
C ALA A 149 22.04 -4.48 -8.09
N GLY A 150 23.09 -5.00 -8.73
CA GLY A 150 24.33 -4.26 -8.96
C GLY A 150 24.13 -3.04 -9.84
N THR A 151 23.21 -3.08 -10.81
CA THR A 151 22.96 -1.96 -11.72
C THR A 151 22.08 -0.89 -11.08
N PHE A 152 20.94 -1.28 -10.51
CA PHE A 152 19.93 -0.34 -10.03
C PHE A 152 20.15 0.07 -8.57
N TYR A 153 20.65 -0.82 -7.70
CA TYR A 153 20.73 -0.55 -6.26
C TYR A 153 22.16 -0.33 -5.75
N CYS A 154 23.18 -0.29 -6.62
CA CYS A 154 24.58 -0.11 -6.22
C CYS A 154 24.82 1.04 -5.24
N ARG A 155 24.18 2.20 -5.43
CA ARG A 155 24.37 3.38 -4.56
C ARG A 155 24.01 3.09 -3.11
N TYR A 156 23.00 2.25 -2.87
CA TYR A 156 22.55 1.87 -1.53
C TYR A 156 23.44 0.82 -0.87
N PHE A 157 24.07 -0.06 -1.65
CA PHE A 157 25.07 -1.00 -1.13
C PHE A 157 26.42 -0.34 -0.82
N VAL A 158 26.74 0.79 -1.46
CA VAL A 158 27.98 1.55 -1.19
C VAL A 158 27.85 2.48 0.03
N GLU A 159 26.68 3.07 0.28
CA GLU A 159 26.45 3.91 1.46
C GLU A 159 26.44 3.10 2.76
N SER A 160 25.91 1.86 2.75
CA SER A 160 25.87 0.99 3.94
C SER A 160 27.22 0.36 4.33
N ALA A 161 28.28 0.57 3.54
CA ALA A 161 29.65 0.15 3.87
C ALA A 161 30.48 1.28 4.52
N ASN A 162 29.94 2.50 4.63
CA ASN A 162 30.63 3.67 5.17
C ASN A 162 30.00 4.24 6.46
N ASP A 163 29.00 3.57 7.03
CA ASP A 163 28.43 3.81 8.37
C ASP A 163 28.85 2.68 9.35
#